data_AF-A0A2T6ZM50-F1
#
_entry.id   AF-A0A2T6ZM50-F1
#
_cell.length_a   1.000
_cell.length_b   1.000
_cell.length_c   1.000
_cell.angle_alpha   90.00
_cell.angle_beta   90.00
_cell.angle_gamma   90.00
#
_symmetry.space_group_name_H-M   'P 1'
#
loop_
_entity.id
_entity.type
_entity.pdbx_description
1 polymer ?
#
loop_
_entity_poly.entity_id
_entity_poly.type
_entity_poly.pdbx_seq_one_letter_code
_entity_poly.pdbx_strand_id
1 'polypeptide(L)'
;EVLERLGPNGKPTYTDLKEMRYLQHVINETLRLYPAIPFNLRRSLKDTYLPRGGGPDGLDPVGMPKNTIFLCSSLTLQRREDLFGPDADKFDPDRWEKW
;
A
#
# COMPACT_ATOMS: atom_id res chain seq x y z
N GLU A 1 -12.78 11.66 -17.76
CA GLU A 1 -12.98 10.21 -17.84
C GLU A 1 -14.42 9.74 -17.56
N VAL A 2 -14.92 9.73 -16.31
CA VAL A 2 -16.24 9.12 -15.98
C VAL A 2 -17.40 9.72 -16.80
N LEU A 3 -17.53 11.05 -16.83
CA LEU A 3 -18.58 11.73 -17.60
C LEU A 3 -18.40 11.58 -19.11
N GLU A 4 -17.17 11.47 -19.61
CA GLU A 4 -16.90 11.24 -21.03
C GLU A 4 -17.32 9.83 -21.45
N ARG A 5 -17.14 8.84 -20.56
CA ARG A 5 -17.48 7.46 -20.84
C ARG A 5 -18.97 7.15 -20.66
N LEU A 6 -19.61 7.72 -19.63
CA LEU A 6 -20.98 7.36 -19.23
C LEU A 6 -22.02 8.46 -19.49
N GLY A 7 -21.59 9.71 -19.73
CA GLY A 7 -22.50 10.85 -19.72
C GLY A 7 -23.12 11.12 -18.35
N PRO A 8 -24.11 12.03 -18.25
CA PRO A 8 -24.68 12.45 -16.96
C PRO A 8 -25.56 11.39 -16.28
N ASN A 9 -26.13 10.44 -17.04
CA ASN A 9 -27.11 9.46 -16.53
C ASN A 9 -26.76 8.01 -16.88
N GLY A 10 -25.59 7.74 -17.47
CA GLY A 10 -25.20 6.39 -17.87
C GLY A 10 -24.84 5.52 -16.67
N LYS A 11 -25.20 4.24 -16.74
CA LYS A 11 -24.84 3.24 -15.74
C LYS A 11 -23.56 2.51 -16.20
N PRO A 12 -22.56 2.34 -15.33
CA PRO A 12 -21.33 1.66 -15.71
C PRO A 12 -21.56 0.17 -15.97
N THR A 13 -20.91 -0.36 -17.00
CA THR A 13 -20.71 -1.80 -17.16
C THR A 13 -19.37 -2.22 -16.56
N TYR A 14 -19.15 -3.53 -16.41
CA TYR A 14 -17.85 -4.05 -15.97
C TYR A 14 -16.70 -3.63 -16.89
N THR A 15 -16.94 -3.64 -18.21
CA THR A 15 -15.96 -3.21 -19.21
C THR A 15 -15.61 -1.74 -19.04
N ASP A 16 -16.60 -0.87 -18.78
CA ASP A 16 -16.34 0.55 -18.56
C ASP A 16 -15.44 0.76 -17.33
N LEU A 17 -15.72 0.09 -16.23
CA LEU A 17 -14.88 0.18 -15.02
C LEU A 17 -13.45 -0.27 -15.26
N LYS A 18 -13.25 -1.29 -16.10
CA LYS A 18 -11.92 -1.82 -16.44
C LYS A 18 -11.16 -0.92 -17.42
N GLU A 19 -11.85 -0.15 -18.26
CA GLU A 19 -11.23 0.75 -19.24
C GLU A 19 -10.99 2.16 -18.69
N MET A 20 -11.69 2.57 -17.63
CA MET A 20 -11.45 3.82 -16.92
C MET A 20 -10.17 3.73 -16.06
N ARG A 21 -9.03 3.97 -16.70
CA ARG A 21 -7.69 3.83 -16.09
C ARG A 21 -7.46 4.87 -15.00
N TYR A 22 -7.83 6.12 -15.26
CA TYR A 22 -7.60 7.18 -14.28
C TYR A 22 -8.44 6.96 -13.02
N LEU A 23 -9.69 6.49 -13.17
CA LEU A 23 -10.51 6.05 -12.05
C LEU A 23 -9.84 4.92 -11.24
N GLN A 24 -9.22 3.94 -11.90
CA GLN A 24 -8.47 2.90 -11.21
C GLN A 24 -7.26 3.46 -10.46
N HIS A 25 -6.54 4.42 -11.05
CA HIS A 25 -5.42 5.10 -10.38
C HIS A 25 -5.87 5.84 -9.13
N VAL A 26 -7.00 6.55 -9.19
CA VAL A 26 -7.62 7.21 -8.02
C VAL A 26 -7.97 6.19 -6.93
N ILE A 27 -8.54 5.03 -7.29
CA ILE A 27 -8.87 3.97 -6.32
C ILE A 27 -7.59 3.39 -5.69
N ASN A 28 -6.58 3.09 -6.51
CA ASN A 28 -5.31 2.53 -6.04
C ASN A 28 -4.59 3.52 -5.11
N GLU A 29 -4.54 4.79 -5.48
CA GLU A 29 -3.90 5.83 -4.66
C GLU A 29 -4.65 6.07 -3.35
N THR A 30 -5.99 5.98 -3.38
CA THR A 30 -6.82 6.03 -2.17
C THR A 30 -6.47 4.88 -1.24
N LEU A 31 -6.39 3.65 -1.75
CA LEU A 31 -6.08 2.45 -0.95
C LEU A 31 -4.61 2.38 -0.51
N ARG A 32 -3.69 3.02 -1.24
CA ARG A 32 -2.29 3.16 -0.84
C ARG A 32 -2.17 4.02 0.43
N LEU A 33 -2.81 5.20 0.41
CA LEU A 33 -2.79 6.11 1.56
C LEU A 33 -3.74 5.64 2.67
N TYR A 34 -4.89 5.09 2.32
CA TYR A 34 -5.93 4.69 3.27
C TYR A 34 -6.34 3.22 3.04
N PRO A 35 -5.44 2.27 3.37
CA PRO A 35 -5.72 0.86 3.22
C PRO A 35 -6.87 0.43 4.13
N ALA A 36 -7.74 -0.45 3.63
CA ALA A 36 -8.88 -0.99 4.40
C ALA A 36 -8.42 -1.73 5.68
N ILE A 37 -7.24 -2.35 5.65
CA ILE A 37 -6.60 -3.00 6.80
C ILE A 37 -5.20 -2.39 6.97
N PRO A 38 -5.03 -1.35 7.80
CA PRO A 38 -3.75 -0.66 7.94
C PRO A 38 -2.70 -1.45 8.73
N PHE A 39 -3.16 -2.42 9.54
CA PHE A 39 -2.34 -3.11 10.54
C PHE A 39 -2.61 -4.62 10.51
N ASN A 40 -1.57 -5.40 10.23
CA ASN A 40 -1.61 -6.85 10.26
C ASN A 40 -0.74 -7.38 11.39
N LEU A 41 -1.37 -7.97 12.40
CA LEU A 41 -0.66 -8.60 13.51
C LEU A 41 -0.28 -10.03 13.16
N ARG A 42 0.91 -10.44 13.58
CA ARG A 42 1.43 -11.79 13.44
C ARG A 42 2.12 -12.21 14.72
N ARG A 43 2.22 -13.51 14.96
CA ARG A 43 2.89 -14.10 16.12
C ARG A 43 3.90 -15.15 15.66
N SER A 44 5.10 -15.12 16.22
CA SER A 44 6.10 -16.17 15.99
C SER A 44 5.65 -17.49 16.63
N LEU A 45 5.70 -18.59 15.86
CA LEU A 45 5.32 -19.93 16.33
C LEU A 45 6.48 -20.67 17.03
N LYS A 46 7.70 -20.21 16.79
CA LYS A 46 8.96 -20.71 17.36
C LYS A 46 9.95 -19.57 17.45
N ASP A 47 11.05 -19.79 18.15
CA ASP A 47 12.18 -18.87 18.12
C ASP A 47 12.66 -18.72 16.68
N THR A 48 12.74 -17.49 16.23
CA THR A 48 13.12 -17.11 14.87
C THR A 48 13.79 -15.75 14.91
N TYR A 49 14.05 -15.15 13.76
CA TYR A 49 14.52 -13.78 13.65
C TYR A 49 13.84 -13.09 12.46
N LEU A 50 13.80 -11.76 12.49
CA LEU A 50 13.58 -10.94 11.32
C LEU A 50 14.94 -10.69 10.63
N PRO A 51 15.02 -10.74 9.30
CA PRO A 51 16.30 -10.64 8.60
C PRO A 51 16.95 -9.25 8.69
N ARG A 52 16.16 -8.20 8.98
CA ARG A 52 16.59 -6.80 9.09
C ARG A 52 15.79 -6.10 10.19
N GLY A 53 16.32 -4.98 10.68
CA GLY A 53 15.70 -4.12 11.69
C GLY A 53 16.58 -3.89 12.94
N GLY A 54 17.75 -4.51 13.02
CA GLY A 54 18.72 -4.36 14.10
C GLY A 54 19.97 -3.61 13.66
N GLY A 55 20.89 -3.38 14.60
CA GLY A 55 22.16 -2.70 14.33
C GLY A 55 22.03 -1.19 14.12
N PRO A 56 23.15 -0.45 14.00
CA PRO A 56 23.14 1.01 13.83
C PRO A 56 22.53 1.49 12.51
N ASP A 57 22.53 0.65 11.48
CA ASP A 57 22.03 0.94 10.13
C ASP A 57 20.70 0.23 9.80
N GLY A 58 20.16 -0.56 10.72
CA GLY A 58 18.91 -1.30 10.54
C GLY A 58 19.03 -2.55 9.66
N LEU A 59 20.24 -2.95 9.25
CA LEU A 59 20.43 -4.10 8.35
C LEU A 59 20.68 -5.41 9.07
N ASP A 60 21.00 -5.39 10.36
CA ASP A 60 21.26 -6.61 11.12
C ASP A 60 19.96 -7.37 11.45
N PRO A 61 20.04 -8.70 11.63
CA PRO A 61 18.91 -9.50 12.08
C PRO A 61 18.42 -9.10 13.48
N VAL A 62 17.11 -9.23 13.71
CA VAL A 62 16.49 -9.03 15.03
C VAL A 62 15.93 -10.34 15.53
N GLY A 63 16.39 -10.78 16.71
CA GLY A 63 15.85 -11.97 17.36
C GLY A 63 14.36 -11.82 17.66
N MET A 64 13.58 -12.85 17.34
CA MET A 64 12.15 -12.91 17.56
C MET A 64 11.79 -14.23 18.28
N PRO A 65 11.83 -14.23 19.64
CA PRO A 65 11.47 -15.40 20.44
C PRO A 65 10.06 -15.90 20.13
N LYS A 66 9.77 -17.17 20.43
CA LYS A 66 8.45 -17.78 20.31
C LYS A 66 7.40 -16.95 21.04
N ASN A 67 6.21 -16.87 20.47
CA ASN A 67 5.07 -16.09 20.97
C ASN A 67 5.24 -14.56 20.95
N THR A 68 6.29 -14.04 20.31
CA THR A 68 6.43 -12.59 20.07
C THR A 68 5.41 -12.14 19.04
N ILE A 69 4.68 -11.06 19.35
CA ILE A 69 3.76 -10.41 18.43
C ILE A 69 4.50 -9.33 17.68
N PHE A 70 4.34 -9.27 16.35
CA PHE A 70 4.85 -8.20 15.52
C PHE A 70 3.75 -7.66 14.61
N LEU A 71 3.93 -6.41 14.21
CA LEU A 71 2.98 -5.65 13.42
C LEU A 71 3.57 -5.36 12.04
N CYS A 72 2.86 -5.80 11.00
CA CYS A 72 3.10 -5.34 9.64
C CYS A 72 2.14 -4.16 9.36
N SER A 73 2.67 -2.95 9.29
CA SER A 73 1.87 -1.77 8.93
C SER A 73 1.95 -1.51 7.43
N SER A 74 0.88 -1.84 6.71
CA SER A 74 0.73 -1.42 5.32
C SER A 74 0.65 0.11 5.22
N LEU A 75 0.03 0.76 6.21
CA LEU A 75 -0.10 2.22 6.25
C LEU A 75 1.26 2.94 6.23
N THR A 76 2.20 2.50 7.06
CA THR A 76 3.56 3.06 7.12
C THR A 76 4.38 2.64 5.90
N LEU A 77 4.31 1.35 5.50
CA LEU A 77 5.07 0.83 4.36
C LEU A 77 4.76 1.61 3.08
N GLN A 78 3.48 1.92 2.85
CA GLN A 78 3.01 2.62 1.67
C GLN A 78 3.38 4.11 1.65
N ARG A 79 3.89 4.68 2.74
CA ARG A 79 4.34 6.09 2.87
C ARG A 79 5.85 6.25 2.95
N ARG A 80 6.58 5.15 2.82
CA ARG A 80 8.03 5.18 2.86
C ARG A 80 8.58 5.92 1.65
N GLU A 81 9.25 7.04 1.88
CA GLU A 81 9.85 7.84 0.82
C GLU A 81 10.93 7.07 0.04
N ASP A 82 11.62 6.13 0.68
CA ASP A 82 12.61 5.27 0.02
C ASP A 82 11.99 4.28 -0.99
N LEU A 83 10.68 4.04 -0.90
CA LEU A 83 9.94 3.16 -1.81
C LEU A 83 9.05 3.95 -2.79
N PHE A 84 8.44 5.05 -2.32
CA PHE A 84 7.42 5.80 -3.05
C PHE A 84 7.87 7.19 -3.51
N GLY A 85 9.09 7.62 -3.15
CA GLY A 85 9.62 8.94 -3.46
C GLY A 85 9.29 10.01 -2.41
N PRO A 86 9.84 11.22 -2.54
CA PRO A 86 9.73 12.30 -1.55
C PRO A 86 8.31 12.87 -1.40
N ASP A 87 7.38 12.45 -2.26
CA ASP A 87 5.98 12.85 -2.24
C ASP A 87 5.06 11.71 -1.77
N ALA A 88 5.60 10.68 -1.11
CA ALA A 88 4.87 9.49 -0.67
C ALA A 88 3.61 9.80 0.18
N ASP A 89 3.59 10.92 0.91
CA ASP A 89 2.43 11.34 1.70
C ASP A 89 1.39 12.16 0.91
N LYS A 90 1.68 12.54 -0.33
CA LYS A 90 0.74 13.27 -1.19
C LYS A 90 -0.15 12.29 -1.94
N PHE A 91 -1.43 12.66 -2.07
CA PHE A 91 -2.37 11.96 -2.94
C PHE A 91 -2.08 12.35 -4.39
N ASP A 92 -1.50 11.43 -5.16
CA ASP A 92 -1.19 11.62 -6.57
C ASP A 92 -1.59 10.39 -7.41
N PRO A 93 -2.77 10.40 -8.06
CA PRO A 93 -3.17 9.33 -8.97
C PRO A 93 -2.23 9.15 -10.16
N ASP A 94 -1.55 10.21 -10.63
CA ASP A 94 -0.65 10.14 -11.79
C ASP A 94 0.60 9.30 -11.50
N ARG A 95 0.90 9.02 -10.22
CA ARG A 95 1.96 8.09 -9.81
C ARG A 95 1.83 6.72 -10.49
N TRP A 96 0.61 6.25 -10.70
CA TRP A 96 0.32 4.93 -11.27
C TRP A 96 0.49 4.86 -12.79
N GLU A 97 0.71 5.98 -13.48
CA GLU A 97 1.08 5.99 -14.90
C GLU A 97 2.53 5.54 -15.13
N LYS A 98 3.37 5.64 -14.11
CA LYS A 98 4.84 5.42 -14.21
C LYS A 98 5.30 4.08 -13.62
N TRP A 99 4.40 3.34 -12.99
CA TRP A 99 4.69 2.14 -12.21
C TRP A 99 4.37 0.84 -12.95
#